data_AF-A0A673UKU5-F1
#
_entry.id   AF-A0A673UKU5-F1
#
_cell.length_a   1.000
_cell.length_b   1.000
_cell.length_c   1.000
_cell.angle_alpha   90.00
_cell.angle_beta   90.00
_cell.angle_gamma   90.00
#
_symmetry.space_group_name_H-M   'P 1'
#
loop_
_entity.id
_entity.type
_entity.pdbx_description
1 polymer ?
#
loop_
_entity_poly.entity_id
_entity_poly.type
_entity_poly.pdbx_seq_one_letter_code
_entity_poly.pdbx_strand_id
1 'polypeptide(L)'
;MIEHSLSLCYHNKVILAPMVRVGTLPMRLLALDYGADIVYCGELIDLKMLQCKRVVNEVLSTVDFVAPDDRVVFRTCKREQSRVVFQMVRDLRAERHPPRPSHLEMPGLCCIGVVS
;
A
#
# COMPACT_ATOMS: atom_id res chain seq x y z
N MET A 1 8.33 -19.83 20.20
CA MET A 1 8.86 -18.64 19.52
C MET A 1 9.14 -19.04 18.08
N ILE A 2 8.27 -18.66 17.14
CA ILE A 2 8.55 -18.77 15.71
C ILE A 2 8.52 -17.34 15.21
N GLU A 3 9.71 -16.78 15.00
CA GLU A 3 9.93 -15.57 14.23
C GLU A 3 9.43 -15.85 12.81
N HIS A 4 8.21 -15.40 12.48
CA HIS A 4 7.78 -15.34 11.09
C HIS A 4 8.64 -14.26 10.42
N SER A 5 9.64 -14.67 9.67
CA SER A 5 10.36 -13.80 8.77
C SER A 5 9.34 -13.04 7.91
N LEU A 6 9.35 -11.71 7.99
CA LEU A 6 8.46 -10.78 7.28
C LEU A 6 8.72 -10.74 5.76
N SER A 7 9.31 -11.80 5.21
CA SER A 7 9.71 -11.87 3.80
C SER A 7 8.54 -12.42 2.98
N LEU A 8 8.03 -11.59 2.07
CA LEU A 8 7.00 -11.99 1.12
C LEU A 8 7.60 -12.97 0.08
N CYS A 9 7.10 -14.21 0.03
CA CYS A 9 7.50 -15.19 -0.97
C CYS A 9 6.49 -15.21 -2.12
N TYR A 10 6.94 -15.00 -3.36
CA TYR A 10 6.08 -14.96 -4.57
C TYR A 10 5.93 -16.30 -5.29
N HIS A 11 6.67 -17.34 -4.87
CA HIS A 11 6.66 -18.63 -5.56
C HIS A 11 5.36 -19.40 -5.28
N ASN A 12 4.66 -19.80 -6.35
CA ASN A 12 3.42 -20.58 -6.31
C ASN A 12 2.38 -19.98 -5.35
N LYS A 13 1.96 -18.75 -5.61
CA LYS A 13 1.03 -17.97 -4.79
C LYS A 13 -0.18 -17.54 -5.60
N VAL A 14 -1.33 -17.45 -4.94
CA VAL A 14 -2.54 -16.82 -5.49
C VAL A 14 -2.51 -15.34 -5.14
N ILE A 15 -2.47 -14.49 -6.17
CA ILE A 15 -2.21 -13.05 -6.00
C ILE A 15 -3.37 -12.24 -6.56
N LEU A 16 -3.91 -11.33 -5.75
CA LEU A 16 -4.83 -10.30 -6.24
C LEU A 16 -4.02 -9.23 -6.98
N ALA A 17 -4.25 -9.11 -8.29
CA ALA A 17 -3.62 -8.11 -9.15
C ALA A 17 -4.03 -6.67 -8.74
N PRO A 18 -3.18 -5.67 -9.04
CA PRO A 18 -3.53 -4.28 -8.81
C PRO A 18 -4.66 -3.84 -9.73
N MET A 19 -5.72 -3.27 -9.15
CA MET A 19 -6.87 -2.75 -9.89
C MET A 19 -7.20 -1.35 -9.41
N VAL A 20 -7.16 -0.37 -10.33
CA VAL A 20 -7.52 1.01 -10.02
C VAL A 20 -9.00 1.06 -9.60
N ARG A 21 -9.30 1.80 -8.52
CA ARG A 21 -10.63 1.91 -7.87
C ARG A 21 -11.15 0.65 -7.17
N VAL A 22 -10.90 -0.54 -7.70
CA VAL A 22 -11.36 -1.81 -7.12
C VAL A 22 -10.48 -2.28 -5.95
N GLY A 23 -9.16 -2.03 -6.01
CA GLY A 23 -8.16 -2.43 -5.00
C GLY A 23 -8.21 -1.66 -3.67
N THR A 24 -9.41 -1.31 -3.19
CA THR A 24 -9.65 -0.72 -1.86
C THR A 24 -9.60 -1.77 -0.75
N LEU A 25 -9.53 -1.34 0.52
CA LEU A 25 -9.41 -2.25 1.67
C LEU A 25 -10.45 -3.39 1.68
N PRO A 26 -11.76 -3.14 1.46
CA PRO A 26 -12.76 -4.22 1.49
C PRO A 26 -12.48 -5.34 0.48
N MET A 27 -12.07 -4.99 -0.75
CA MET A 27 -11.79 -5.97 -1.79
C MET A 27 -10.56 -6.81 -1.46
N ARG A 28 -9.51 -6.19 -0.90
CA ARG A 28 -8.30 -6.91 -0.49
C ARG A 28 -8.58 -7.88 0.65
N LEU A 29 -9.34 -7.44 1.65
CA LEU A 29 -9.76 -8.30 2.74
C LEU A 29 -10.62 -9.47 2.25
N LEU A 30 -11.54 -9.21 1.33
CA LEU A 30 -12.37 -10.24 0.71
C LEU A 30 -11.53 -11.26 -0.06
N ALA A 31 -10.53 -10.81 -0.82
CA ALA A 31 -9.62 -11.72 -1.53
C ALA A 31 -8.82 -12.61 -0.55
N LEU A 32 -8.37 -12.05 0.59
CA LEU A 32 -7.74 -12.84 1.65
C LEU A 32 -8.70 -13.88 2.24
N ASP A 33 -9.98 -13.54 2.42
CA ASP A 33 -11.00 -14.48 2.91
C ASP A 33 -11.26 -15.62 1.92
N TYR A 34 -11.11 -15.37 0.61
CA TYR A 34 -11.19 -16.40 -0.44
C TYR A 34 -9.87 -17.13 -0.72
N GLY A 35 -8.83 -16.92 0.10
CA GLY A 35 -7.58 -17.69 0.00
C GLY A 35 -6.48 -17.06 -0.86
N ALA A 36 -6.52 -15.75 -1.12
CA ALA A 36 -5.37 -15.06 -1.69
C ALA A 36 -4.20 -15.03 -0.69
N ASP A 37 -2.99 -15.29 -1.18
CA ASP A 37 -1.76 -15.22 -0.40
C ASP A 37 -1.19 -13.80 -0.35
N ILE A 38 -1.30 -13.06 -1.46
CA ILE A 38 -0.76 -11.71 -1.63
C ILE A 38 -1.84 -10.82 -2.24
N VAL A 39 -1.97 -9.59 -1.74
CA VAL A 39 -2.95 -8.63 -2.24
C VAL A 39 -2.30 -7.31 -2.62
N TYR A 40 -2.45 -6.91 -3.88
CA TYR A 40 -1.99 -5.60 -4.32
C TYR A 40 -3.05 -4.54 -4.02
N CYS A 41 -2.57 -3.37 -3.63
CA CYS A 41 -3.38 -2.17 -3.57
C CYS A 41 -3.65 -1.63 -4.98
N GLY A 42 -4.63 -0.73 -5.09
CA GLY A 42 -4.76 0.08 -6.29
C GLY A 42 -3.49 0.89 -6.57
N GLU A 43 -3.29 1.22 -7.84
CA GLU A 43 -2.16 2.04 -8.31
C GLU A 43 -2.22 3.46 -7.70
N LEU A 44 -1.14 3.89 -7.04
CA LEU A 44 -1.05 5.20 -6.39
C LEU A 44 0.17 5.99 -6.88
N ILE A 45 -0.05 7.27 -7.20
CA ILE A 45 0.99 8.19 -7.65
C ILE A 45 1.80 8.66 -6.44
N ASP A 46 3.12 8.55 -6.53
CA ASP A 46 4.09 8.94 -5.50
C ASP A 46 3.89 10.38 -5.00
N LEU A 47 3.67 11.35 -5.90
CA LEU A 47 3.39 12.75 -5.57
C LEU A 47 2.18 12.94 -4.66
N LYS A 48 1.10 12.19 -4.90
CA LYS A 48 -0.10 12.28 -4.06
C LYS A 48 0.16 11.66 -2.69
N MET A 49 0.94 10.57 -2.64
CA MET A 49 1.32 9.93 -1.37
C MET A 49 2.27 10.80 -0.53
N LEU A 50 3.18 11.55 -1.15
CA LEU A 50 4.06 12.51 -0.47
C LEU A 50 3.29 13.59 0.30
N GLN A 51 2.10 13.96 -0.17
CA GLN A 51 1.23 14.94 0.47
C GLN A 51 0.39 14.35 1.60
N CYS A 52 0.35 13.02 1.74
CA CYS A 52 -0.51 12.35 2.71
C CYS A 52 0.13 12.31 4.11
N LYS A 53 -0.72 12.39 5.13
CA LYS A 53 -0.37 12.14 6.53
C LYS A 53 -0.85 10.76 6.95
N ARG A 54 0.01 10.03 7.65
CA ARG A 54 -0.36 8.76 8.29
C ARG A 54 -1.14 9.06 9.58
N VAL A 55 -2.37 8.57 9.65
CA VAL A 55 -3.29 8.72 10.79
C VAL A 55 -3.68 7.32 11.26
N VAL A 56 -3.52 7.06 12.55
CA VAL A 56 -4.04 5.83 13.17
C VAL A 56 -5.50 6.08 13.53
N ASN A 57 -6.39 5.29 12.96
CA ASN A 57 -7.83 5.38 13.19
C ASN A 57 -8.25 4.31 14.20
N GLU A 58 -8.39 4.69 15.46
CA GLU A 58 -8.73 3.77 16.55
C GLU A 58 -10.15 3.19 16.43
N VAL A 59 -11.10 3.99 15.91
CA VAL A 59 -12.50 3.57 15.74
C VAL A 59 -12.63 2.40 14.77
N LEU A 60 -11.87 2.42 13.68
CA LEU A 60 -11.87 1.36 12.66
C LEU A 60 -10.72 0.37 12.82
N SER A 61 -9.80 0.61 13.76
CA SER A 61 -8.55 -0.15 13.89
C SER A 61 -7.74 -0.21 12.58
N THR A 62 -7.70 0.91 11.85
CA THR A 62 -6.99 1.05 10.57
C THR A 62 -5.88 2.08 10.64
N VAL A 63 -4.97 2.01 9.67
CA VAL A 63 -4.00 3.07 9.38
C VAL A 63 -4.41 3.72 8.06
N ASP A 64 -4.70 5.02 8.14
CA ASP A 64 -5.21 5.82 7.03
C ASP A 64 -4.11 6.79 6.57
N PHE A 65 -3.95 6.92 5.27
CA PHE A 65 -3.11 7.92 4.62
C PHE A 65 -4.04 8.98 4.04
N VAL A 66 -4.08 10.13 4.69
CA VAL A 66 -5.05 11.20 4.43
C VAL A 66 -4.33 12.34 3.74
N ALA A 67 -4.83 12.75 2.58
CA ALA A 67 -4.30 13.90 1.85
C ALA A 67 -4.76 15.23 2.49
N PRO A 68 -4.21 16.39 2.09
CA PRO A 68 -4.58 17.68 2.68
C PRO A 68 -6.05 18.06 2.45
N ASP A 69 -6.71 17.44 1.48
CA ASP A 69 -8.15 17.55 1.19
C ASP A 69 -9.04 16.66 2.07
N ASP A 70 -8.53 16.16 3.19
CA ASP A 70 -9.16 15.20 4.13
C ASP A 70 -9.63 13.88 3.49
N ARG A 71 -9.25 13.66 2.23
CA ARG A 71 -9.55 12.43 1.50
C ARG A 71 -8.57 11.32 1.88
N VAL A 72 -9.12 10.17 2.24
CA VAL A 72 -8.33 8.94 2.47
C VAL A 72 -7.84 8.41 1.12
N VAL A 73 -6.53 8.48 0.90
CA VAL A 73 -5.87 8.01 -0.33
C VAL A 73 -5.55 6.52 -0.24
N PHE A 74 -5.10 6.07 0.94
CA PHE A 74 -4.84 4.67 1.22
C PHE A 74 -5.28 4.32 2.64
N ARG A 75 -5.82 3.13 2.84
CA ARG A 75 -6.25 2.61 4.14
C ARG A 75 -5.83 1.16 4.24
N THR A 76 -5.20 0.80 5.35
CA THR A 76 -4.77 -0.57 5.64
C THR A 76 -5.10 -0.97 7.07
N CYS A 77 -5.03 -2.26 7.38
CA CYS A 77 -5.27 -2.79 8.72
C CYS A 77 -4.26 -3.90 9.05
N LYS A 78 -4.17 -4.25 10.33
CA LYS A 78 -3.24 -5.28 10.81
C LYS A 78 -3.45 -6.65 10.13
N ARG A 79 -4.67 -6.96 9.67
CA ARG A 79 -5.02 -8.25 9.05
C ARG A 79 -4.29 -8.53 7.74
N GLU A 80 -4.03 -7.50 6.94
CA GLU A 80 -3.36 -7.64 5.64
C GLU A 80 -1.86 -7.25 5.67
N GLN A 81 -1.34 -6.78 6.81
CA GLN A 81 0.01 -6.20 6.94
C GLN A 81 1.12 -7.11 6.39
N SER A 82 1.00 -8.43 6.57
CA SER A 82 2.02 -9.39 6.11
C SER A 82 1.81 -9.87 4.66
N ARG A 83 0.79 -9.38 3.95
CA ARG A 83 0.35 -9.86 2.63
C ARG A 83 0.07 -8.75 1.62
N VAL A 84 -0.05 -7.51 2.11
CA VAL A 84 -0.37 -6.35 1.29
C VAL A 84 0.87 -5.81 0.59
N VAL A 85 0.75 -5.59 -0.72
CA VAL A 85 1.77 -4.98 -1.55
C VAL A 85 1.30 -3.62 -2.00
N PHE A 86 2.16 -2.61 -1.81
CA PHE A 86 1.89 -1.23 -2.16
C PHE A 86 2.58 -0.91 -3.49
N GLN A 87 1.77 -0.72 -4.53
CA GLN A 87 2.27 -0.36 -5.86
C GLN A 87 2.33 1.16 -5.99
N MET A 88 3.55 1.68 -6.20
CA MET A 88 3.78 3.10 -6.46
C MET A 88 4.12 3.32 -7.92
N VAL A 89 3.46 4.32 -8.51
CA VAL A 89 3.82 4.87 -9.81
C VAL A 89 4.62 6.12 -9.57
N ARG A 90 5.78 6.17 -10.21
CA ARG A 90 6.63 7.36 -10.20
C ARG A 90 6.13 8.35 -11.24
N ASP A 91 5.81 9.56 -10.82
CA ASP A 91 5.64 10.65 -11.76
C ASP A 91 7.01 11.23 -12.17
N LEU A 92 7.40 10.94 -13.41
CA LEU A 92 8.65 11.42 -14.01
C LEU A 92 8.56 12.89 -14.49
N ARG A 93 7.35 13.47 -14.59
CA ARG A 93 7.18 14.87 -15.03
C ARG A 93 7.48 15.87 -13.92
N ALA A 94 7.61 15.43 -12.68
CA ALA A 94 7.81 16.28 -11.51
C ALA A 94 9.27 16.70 -11.22
N GLU A 95 10.18 16.59 -12.19
CA GLU A 95 11.59 17.06 -12.07
C GLU A 95 11.75 18.59 -11.85
N ARG A 96 10.66 19.36 -11.71
CA ARG A 96 10.68 20.81 -11.44
C ARG A 96 10.49 21.21 -9.96
N HIS A 97 10.52 20.28 -9.01
CA HIS A 97 10.36 20.58 -7.56
C HIS A 97 11.50 19.98 -6.71
N PRO A 98 11.77 20.50 -5.49
CA PRO A 98 13.01 20.28 -4.74
C PRO A 98 13.20 18.81 -4.33
N PRO A 99 14.42 18.41 -3.89
CA PRO A 99 14.82 17.01 -3.77
C PRO A 99 13.81 16.18 -2.96
N ARG A 100 13.26 15.15 -3.63
CA ARG A 100 12.38 14.15 -3.02
C ARG A 100 13.19 13.40 -1.96
N PRO A 101 12.63 13.14 -0.76
CA PRO A 101 13.29 12.32 0.24
C PRO A 101 13.61 10.95 -0.37
N SER A 102 14.89 10.54 -0.28
CA SER A 102 15.41 9.31 -0.89
C SER A 102 14.77 8.03 -0.37
N HIS A 103 14.10 8.11 0.79
CA HIS A 103 13.34 7.03 1.39
C HIS A 103 11.99 7.55 1.88
N LEU A 104 10.92 7.17 1.17
CA LEU A 104 9.57 7.23 1.74
C LEU A 104 9.42 5.97 2.60
N GLU A 105 9.94 6.01 3.83
CA GLU A 105 9.75 4.90 4.76
C GLU A 105 8.28 4.84 5.18
N MET A 106 7.53 3.91 4.59
CA MET A 106 6.23 3.49 5.09
C MET A 106 6.44 2.23 5.95
N PRO A 107 6.66 2.35 7.27
CA PRO A 107 6.93 1.21 8.12
C PRO A 107 5.77 0.21 8.04
N GLY A 108 6.07 -1.00 7.54
CA GLY A 108 5.12 -2.11 7.43
C GLY A 108 4.46 -2.32 6.06
N LEU A 109 4.92 -1.65 4.99
CA LEU A 109 4.43 -1.86 3.62
C LEU A 109 5.56 -2.33 2.68
N CYS A 110 5.32 -3.39 1.92
CA CYS A 110 6.23 -3.80 0.83
C CYS A 110 5.95 -2.91 -0.39
N CYS A 111 6.86 -1.96 -0.65
CA CYS A 111 6.78 -1.05 -1.79
C CYS A 111 7.40 -1.70 -3.04
N ILE A 112 6.62 -1.94 -4.09
CA ILE A 112 7.15 -2.31 -5.41
C ILE A 112 7.03 -1.09 -6.31
N GLY A 113 8.17 -0.48 -6.63
CA GLY A 113 8.26 0.50 -7.71
C GLY A 113 8.25 -0.25 -9.04
N VAL A 114 7.18 -0.11 -9.82
CA VAL A 114 7.19 -0.56 -11.21
C VAL A 114 7.79 0.59 -12.02
N VAL A 115 9.05 0.45 -12.42
CA VAL A 115 9.63 1.28 -13.49
C VAL A 115 9.14 0.65 -14.79
N SER A 116 8.12 1.24 -15.40
CA SER A 116 7.81 1.00 -16.82
C SER A 116 8.68 1.89 -17.70
#